data_AF-A0AAV1PTF3-F1
#
_entry.id   AF-A0AAV1PTF3-F1
#
_cell.length_a   1.000
_cell.length_b   1.000
_cell.length_c   1.000
_cell.angle_alpha   90.00
_cell.angle_beta   90.00
_cell.angle_gamma   90.00
#
_symmetry.space_group_name_H-M   'P 1'
#
loop_
_entity.id
_entity.type
_entity.pdbx_description
1 polymer ?
#
loop_
_entity_poly.entity_id
_entity_poly.type
_entity_poly.pdbx_seq_one_letter_code
_entity_poly.pdbx_strand_id
1 'polypeptide(L)'
;MATEITKGELYVSDKSGNDQDGDGSQQKPFKTPLKAVMFAGKEPFPTIYVDSQKEGERWAVISKTQMKNTKKAFNREQMKNDAKDKKEAEDGERREKNLEEAKKISIEMDPSLPDPVLVRLSHFSLFLLAK
;
A
#
# COMPACT_ATOMS: atom_id res chain seq x y z
N MET A 1 15.03 -11.10 -7.47
CA MET A 1 16.20 -11.51 -6.69
C MET A 1 15.74 -11.68 -5.25
N ALA A 2 15.90 -12.88 -4.70
CA ALA A 2 15.43 -13.27 -3.39
C ALA A 2 16.29 -12.65 -2.28
N THR A 3 15.67 -12.13 -1.24
CA THR A 3 16.32 -11.89 0.05
C THR A 3 15.64 -12.78 1.08
N GLU A 4 16.24 -13.94 1.33
CA GLU A 4 15.94 -14.76 2.50
C GLU A 4 16.34 -13.98 3.73
N ILE A 5 15.36 -13.33 4.37
CA ILE A 5 15.59 -12.62 5.61
C ILE A 5 15.73 -13.67 6.69
N THR A 6 16.97 -13.83 7.11
CA THR A 6 17.44 -14.75 8.14
C THR A 6 16.55 -14.70 9.37
N LYS A 7 15.90 -15.84 9.65
CA LYS A 7 14.93 -16.15 10.70
C LYS A 7 15.38 -15.94 12.17
N GLY A 8 16.44 -15.19 12.44
CA GLY A 8 17.09 -15.18 13.77
C GLY A 8 16.97 -13.87 14.53
N GLU A 9 17.32 -12.76 13.89
CA GLU A 9 17.66 -11.53 14.60
C GLU A 9 17.23 -10.29 13.80
N LEU A 10 16.62 -9.32 14.49
CA LEU A 10 16.27 -8.02 13.93
C LEU A 10 16.89 -6.91 14.76
N TYR A 11 17.34 -5.86 14.09
CA TYR A 11 18.01 -4.72 14.72
C TYR A 11 17.13 -3.48 14.65
N VAL A 12 17.02 -2.80 15.78
CA VAL A 12 16.19 -1.62 15.96
C VAL A 12 17.03 -0.54 16.63
N SER A 13 17.15 0.62 16.00
CA SER A 13 17.83 1.77 16.57
C SER A 13 16.90 2.97 16.53
N ASP A 14 16.58 3.51 17.71
CA ASP A 14 15.78 4.74 17.79
C ASP A 14 16.56 5.94 17.25
N LYS A 15 17.90 5.90 17.38
CA LYS A 15 18.81 6.97 16.96
C LYS A 15 19.13 6.99 15.46
N SER A 16 19.29 5.81 14.86
CA SER A 16 19.84 5.65 13.50
C SER A 16 18.99 4.79 12.57
N GLY A 17 17.88 4.24 13.07
CA GLY A 17 16.99 3.40 12.29
C GLY A 17 15.96 4.17 11.48
N ASN A 18 15.40 3.49 10.49
CA ASN A 18 14.35 4.00 9.61
C ASN A 18 13.25 2.94 9.44
N ASP A 19 11.99 3.31 9.66
CA ASP A 19 10.84 2.40 9.52
C ASP A 19 10.28 2.30 8.08
N GLN A 20 10.72 3.19 7.18
CA GLN A 20 10.34 3.18 5.77
C GLN A 20 11.33 2.32 4.96
N ASP A 21 12.62 2.64 5.05
CA ASP A 21 13.67 2.02 4.23
C ASP A 21 14.56 1.02 5.00
N GLY A 22 14.34 0.86 6.30
CA GLY A 22 15.06 -0.13 7.11
C GLY A 22 14.66 -1.54 6.70
N ASP A 23 15.63 -2.45 6.67
CA ASP A 23 15.42 -3.88 6.42
C ASP A 23 15.52 -4.71 7.71
N GLY A 24 15.88 -4.07 8.83
CA GLY A 24 16.07 -4.73 10.12
C GLY A 24 17.42 -5.39 10.28
N SER A 25 18.37 -5.18 9.36
CA SER A 25 19.77 -5.57 9.51
C SER A 25 20.52 -4.60 10.44
N GLN A 26 21.71 -4.98 10.89
CA GLN A 26 22.60 -4.08 11.64
C GLN A 26 22.96 -2.81 10.85
N GLN A 27 23.01 -2.89 9.51
CA GLN A 27 23.38 -1.77 8.64
C GLN A 27 22.20 -0.81 8.43
N LYS A 28 21.00 -1.36 8.29
CA LYS A 28 19.76 -0.59 8.10
C LYS A 28 18.72 -1.03 9.13
N PRO A 29 18.95 -0.70 10.42
CA PRO A 29 18.05 -1.09 11.48
C PRO A 29 16.70 -0.40 11.32
N PHE A 30 15.65 -1.04 11.84
CA PHE A 30 14.36 -0.36 11.98
C PHE A 30 14.45 0.75 13.02
N LYS A 31 13.58 1.74 12.94
CA LYS A 31 13.49 2.80 13.95
C LYS A 31 12.71 2.32 15.17
N THR A 32 11.61 1.62 14.93
CA THR A 32 10.70 1.16 15.98
C THR A 32 10.66 -0.37 16.11
N PRO A 33 10.54 -0.91 17.33
CA PRO A 33 10.34 -2.34 17.53
C PRO A 33 9.04 -2.85 16.91
N LEU A 34 8.03 -1.98 16.81
CA LEU A 34 6.74 -2.32 16.19
C LEU A 34 6.93 -2.71 14.72
N LYS A 35 7.71 -1.92 13.97
CA LYS A 35 8.02 -2.22 12.56
C LYS A 35 8.75 -3.56 12.43
N ALA A 36 9.70 -3.85 13.31
CA ALA A 36 10.42 -5.13 13.33
C ALA A 36 9.46 -6.33 13.56
N VAL A 37 8.53 -6.23 14.49
CA VAL A 37 7.51 -7.27 14.76
C VAL A 37 6.54 -7.39 13.58
N MET A 38 6.13 -6.27 12.97
CA MET A 38 5.29 -6.28 11.77
C MET A 38 5.98 -6.94 10.58
N PHE A 39 7.28 -6.73 10.44
CA PHE A 39 8.10 -7.33 9.41
C PHE A 39 8.25 -8.84 9.58
N ALA A 40 8.40 -9.31 10.83
CA ALA A 40 8.40 -10.73 11.14
C ALA A 40 7.03 -11.39 10.83
N GLY A 41 5.93 -10.66 11.06
CA GLY A 41 4.57 -11.01 10.63
C GLY A 41 3.90 -12.17 11.37
N LYS A 42 4.64 -13.23 11.74
CA LYS A 42 4.08 -14.44 12.38
C LYS A 42 5.05 -15.02 13.41
N GLU A 43 4.51 -15.67 14.43
CA GLU A 43 5.33 -16.38 15.41
C GLU A 43 5.97 -17.64 14.79
N PRO A 44 7.20 -17.99 15.19
CA PRO A 44 8.00 -17.42 16.27
C PRO A 44 8.65 -16.07 15.91
N PHE A 45 8.51 -15.08 16.80
CA PHE A 45 9.16 -13.79 16.61
C PHE A 45 10.69 -13.93 16.77
N PRO A 46 11.47 -13.27 15.90
CA PRO A 46 12.93 -13.26 16.00
C PRO A 46 13.42 -12.51 17.23
N THR A 47 14.67 -12.73 17.59
CA THR A 47 15.34 -11.94 18.63
C THR A 47 15.51 -10.51 18.15
N ILE A 48 14.92 -9.55 18.86
CA ILE A 48 15.08 -8.14 18.52
C ILE A 48 16.18 -7.53 19.38
N TYR A 49 17.16 -6.92 18.72
CA TYR A 49 18.21 -6.11 19.32
C TYR A 49 17.85 -4.63 19.23
N VAL A 50 18.04 -3.91 20.33
CA VAL A 50 17.83 -2.47 20.46
C VAL A 50 19.15 -1.77 20.81
N ASP A 51 19.20 -0.45 20.67
CA ASP A 51 20.35 0.35 21.14
C ASP A 51 20.64 0.04 22.62
N SER A 52 21.86 -0.40 22.93
CA SER A 52 22.25 -0.65 24.33
C SER A 52 22.35 0.67 25.09
N GLN A 53 22.01 0.62 26.38
CA GLN A 53 22.18 1.72 27.32
C GLN A 53 23.54 1.68 28.02
N LYS A 54 24.29 0.59 27.87
CA LYS A 54 25.62 0.43 28.48
C LYS A 54 26.69 1.01 27.58
N GLU A 55 27.64 1.72 28.19
CA GLU A 55 28.80 2.24 27.49
C GLU A 55 29.73 1.07 27.09
N GLY A 56 29.93 0.88 25.79
CA GLY A 56 30.75 -0.21 25.22
C GLY A 56 29.97 -1.32 24.50
N GLU A 57 28.64 -1.38 24.62
CA GLU A 57 27.80 -2.28 23.84
C GLU A 57 26.99 -1.45 22.83
N ARG A 58 26.97 -1.86 21.55
CA ARG A 58 26.12 -1.19 20.54
C ARG A 58 24.67 -1.68 20.60
N TRP A 59 24.51 -2.99 20.76
CA TRP A 59 23.24 -3.70 20.66
C TRP A 59 22.96 -4.47 21.95
N ALA A 60 21.73 -4.35 22.46
CA ALA A 60 21.22 -5.12 23.58
C ALA A 60 19.94 -5.83 23.18
N VAL A 61 19.67 -7.02 23.72
CA VAL A 61 18.39 -7.70 23.48
C VAL A 61 17.26 -6.85 24.06
N ILE A 62 16.16 -6.70 23.31
CA ILE A 62 14.97 -5.97 23.76
C ILE A 62 14.49 -6.51 25.11
N SER A 63 14.13 -5.61 26.02
CA SER A 63 13.64 -6.04 27.33
C SER A 63 12.31 -6.82 27.20
N LYS A 64 12.07 -7.77 28.10
CA LYS A 64 10.82 -8.57 28.13
C LYS A 64 9.57 -7.68 28.19
N THR A 65 9.65 -6.56 28.93
CA THR A 65 8.57 -5.57 29.04
C THR A 65 8.33 -4.85 27.72
N GLN A 66 9.38 -4.38 27.04
CA GLN A 66 9.27 -3.75 25.73
C GLN A 66 8.72 -4.73 24.70
N MET A 67 9.23 -5.96 24.63
CA MET A 67 8.72 -6.99 23.73
C MET A 67 7.22 -7.26 23.97
N LYS A 68 6.78 -7.36 25.23
CA LYS A 68 5.35 -7.54 25.57
C LYS A 68 4.49 -6.35 25.11
N ASN A 69 4.98 -5.13 25.27
CA ASN A 69 4.28 -3.92 24.84
C ASN A 69 4.21 -3.83 23.31
N THR A 70 5.30 -4.16 22.62
CA THR A 70 5.36 -4.21 21.16
C THR A 70 4.43 -5.27 20.58
N LYS A 71 4.38 -6.48 21.16
CA LYS A 71 3.41 -7.51 20.76
C LYS A 71 1.95 -7.05 20.93
N LYS A 72 1.64 -6.36 22.04
CA LYS A 72 0.30 -5.79 22.25
C LYS A 72 -0.05 -4.72 21.21
N ALA A 73 0.91 -3.85 20.89
CA ALA A 73 0.74 -2.83 19.86
C ALA A 73 0.56 -3.48 18.48
N PHE A 74 1.36 -4.49 18.15
CA PHE A 74 1.24 -5.27 16.91
C PHE A 74 -0.15 -5.90 16.77
N ASN A 75 -0.65 -6.60 17.79
CA ASN A 75 -1.99 -7.19 17.74
C ASN A 75 -3.09 -6.14 17.51
N ARG A 76 -2.95 -4.94 18.11
CA ARG A 76 -3.90 -3.83 17.90
C ARG A 76 -3.79 -3.26 16.48
N GLU A 77 -2.57 -3.15 15.94
CA GLU A 77 -2.30 -2.66 14.59
C GLU A 77 -2.83 -3.63 13.53
N GLN A 78 -2.61 -4.94 13.72
CA GLN A 78 -3.14 -5.99 12.85
C GLN A 78 -4.66 -5.92 12.74
N MET A 79 -5.38 -5.81 13.87
CA MET A 79 -6.85 -5.67 13.83
C MET A 79 -7.35 -4.41 13.11
N LYS A 80 -6.56 -3.33 13.08
CA LYS A 80 -6.90 -2.08 12.38
C LYS A 80 -6.53 -2.14 10.89
N ASN A 81 -5.37 -2.72 10.58
CA ASN A 81 -4.90 -2.88 9.21
C ASN A 81 -5.72 -3.94 8.47
N ASP A 82 -6.11 -5.04 9.10
CA ASP A 82 -7.03 -6.01 8.50
C ASP A 82 -8.37 -5.35 8.11
N ALA A 83 -8.85 -4.39 8.92
CA ALA A 83 -10.05 -3.62 8.60
C ALA A 83 -9.84 -2.60 7.46
N LYS A 84 -8.60 -2.15 7.24
CA LYS A 84 -8.24 -1.17 6.20
C LYS A 84 -7.85 -1.84 4.88
N ASP A 85 -7.03 -2.89 4.92
CA ASP A 85 -6.60 -3.69 3.78
C ASP A 85 -7.76 -4.45 3.15
N LYS A 86 -8.73 -4.93 3.94
CA LYS A 86 -9.97 -5.51 3.40
C LYS A 86 -10.78 -4.48 2.60
N LYS A 87 -10.76 -3.20 3.01
CA LYS A 87 -11.49 -2.12 2.34
C LYS A 87 -10.77 -1.60 1.08
N GLU A 88 -9.44 -1.63 1.06
CA GLU A 88 -8.64 -1.26 -0.11
C GLU A 88 -8.55 -2.39 -1.17
N ALA A 89 -8.58 -3.66 -0.76
CA ALA A 89 -8.65 -4.80 -1.68
C ALA A 89 -9.99 -4.90 -2.43
N GLU A 90 -11.12 -4.64 -1.75
CA GLU A 90 -12.45 -4.65 -2.38
C GLU A 90 -12.64 -3.51 -3.41
N ASP A 91 -12.00 -2.35 -3.21
CA ASP A 91 -12.12 -1.21 -4.12
C ASP A 91 -11.21 -1.32 -5.35
N GLY A 92 -10.13 -2.11 -5.27
CA GLY A 92 -9.29 -2.48 -6.40
C GLY A 92 -10.00 -3.41 -7.39
N GLU A 93 -10.68 -4.44 -6.87
CA GLU A 93 -11.41 -5.42 -7.69
C GLU A 93 -12.61 -4.80 -8.43
N ARG A 94 -13.26 -3.79 -7.82
CA ARG A 94 -14.40 -3.07 -8.45
C ARG A 94 -13.98 -2.21 -9.64
N ARG A 95 -12.77 -1.65 -9.61
CA ARG A 95 -12.27 -0.84 -10.73
C ARG A 95 -11.84 -1.70 -11.91
N GLU A 96 -11.26 -2.86 -11.65
CA GLU A 96 -10.82 -3.78 -12.71
C GLU A 96 -12.02 -4.35 -13.48
N LYS A 97 -13.07 -4.79 -12.78
CA LYS A 97 -14.31 -5.30 -13.41
C LYS A 97 -15.02 -4.24 -14.26
N ASN A 98 -15.10 -3.00 -13.80
CA ASN A 98 -15.72 -1.91 -14.56
C ASN A 98 -14.96 -1.56 -15.85
N LEU A 99 -13.61 -1.66 -15.83
CA LEU A 99 -12.79 -1.37 -17.01
C LEU A 99 -12.88 -2.47 -18.07
N GLU A 100 -13.10 -3.72 -17.66
CA GLU A 100 -13.35 -4.84 -18.59
C GLU A 100 -14.75 -4.78 -19.19
N GLU A 101 -15.77 -4.45 -18.37
CA GLU A 101 -17.15 -4.30 -18.86
C GLU A 101 -17.32 -3.15 -19.84
N ALA A 102 -16.64 -2.02 -19.63
CA ALA A 102 -16.68 -0.88 -20.56
C ALA A 102 -16.05 -1.20 -21.92
N LYS A 103 -15.01 -2.04 -21.97
CA LYS A 103 -14.38 -2.49 -23.23
C LYS A 103 -15.26 -3.42 -24.06
N LYS A 104 -16.30 -4.00 -23.46
CA LYS A 104 -17.24 -4.92 -24.13
C LYS A 104 -18.41 -4.21 -24.81
N ILE A 105 -18.61 -2.92 -24.55
CA ILE A 105 -19.67 -2.15 -25.20
C ILE A 105 -19.24 -1.86 -26.65
N SER A 106 -19.61 -2.77 -27.55
CA SER A 106 -19.56 -2.56 -29.00
C SER A 106 -20.83 -1.80 -29.40
N ILE A 107 -20.69 -0.52 -29.75
CA ILE A 107 -21.77 0.25 -30.39
C ILE A 107 -21.61 0.03 -31.89
N GLU A 108 -22.42 -0.87 -32.44
CA GLU A 108 -22.47 -1.12 -33.88
C GLU A 108 -23.62 -0.31 -34.50
N MET A 109 -23.37 0.23 -35.69
CA MET A 109 -24.42 0.88 -36.48
C MET A 109 -25.30 -0.19 -37.10
N ASP A 110 -26.62 -0.02 -36.97
CA ASP A 110 -27.61 -0.88 -37.58
C ASP A 110 -27.56 -0.74 -39.11
N PRO A 111 -27.20 -1.81 -39.86
CA PRO A 111 -27.11 -1.78 -41.32
C PRO A 111 -28.48 -1.68 -42.02
N SER A 112 -29.58 -1.77 -41.29
CA SER A 112 -30.94 -1.54 -41.82
C SER A 112 -31.30 -0.06 -41.96
N LEU A 113 -30.49 0.84 -41.41
CA LEU A 113 -30.73 2.29 -41.46
C LEU A 113 -29.79 2.97 -42.47
N PRO A 114 -30.26 3.99 -43.20
CA PRO A 114 -29.41 4.74 -44.12
C PRO A 114 -28.27 5.44 -43.37
N ASP A 115 -27.10 5.52 -44.00
CA ASP A 115 -25.90 6.12 -43.41
C ASP A 115 -26.17 7.53 -42.85
N PRO A 116 -25.66 7.85 -41.65
CA PRO A 116 -25.86 9.16 -41.05
C PRO A 116 -25.24 10.25 -41.92
N VAL A 117 -26.07 11.17 -42.40
CA VAL A 117 -25.62 12.30 -43.23
C VAL A 117 -25.09 13.40 -42.33
N LEU A 118 -23.80 13.72 -42.46
CA LEU A 118 -23.19 14.88 -41.78
C LEU A 118 -23.73 16.19 -42.37
N VAL A 119 -24.59 16.88 -41.63
CA VAL A 119 -25.13 18.20 -42.04
C VAL A 119 -24.27 19.31 -41.45
N ARG A 120 -23.62 20.09 -42.31
CA ARG A 120 -22.85 21.29 -41.91
C ARG A 120 -23.79 22.47 -41.68
N LEU A 121 -24.07 22.79 -40.41
CA LEU A 121 -24.82 23.99 -40.04
C LEU A 121 -24.02 25.24 -40.43
N SER A 122 -24.37 25.84 -41.57
CA SER A 122 -23.71 27.02 -42.11
C SER A 122 -24.62 28.22 -41.88
N HIS A 123 -24.28 29.02 -40.85
CA HIS A 123 -24.61 30.44 -40.68
C HIS A 123 -26.10 30.85 -40.68
N PHE A 124 -26.64 31.15 -39.50
CA PHE A 124 -27.95 31.77 -39.31
C PHE A 124 -27.81 33.30 -39.44
N SER A 125 -27.91 33.85 -40.66
CA SER A 125 -28.10 35.30 -40.85
C SER A 125 -29.59 35.59 -41.05
N LEU A 126 -30.23 36.12 -40.02
CA LEU A 126 -31.59 36.66 -40.10
C LEU A 126 -31.53 37.97 -40.91
N PHE A 127 -31.76 37.89 -42.22
CA PHE A 127 -32.05 39.07 -43.05
C PHE A 127 -33.32 38.78 -43.85
N LEU A 128 -34.46 39.07 -43.25
CA LEU A 128 -35.70 39.34 -43.99
C LEU A 128 -36.02 40.82 -43.74
N LEU A 129 -35.40 41.63 -44.60
CA LEU A 129 -35.79 42.99 -44.89
C LEU A 129 -37.00 42.94 -45.84
N ALA A 130 -38.09 43.58 -45.41
CA ALA A 130 -39.16 44.21 -46.20
C ALA A 130 -39.86 43.41 -47.31
N LYS A 131 -41.16 43.21 -47.13
CA LYS A 131 -42.18 43.88 -47.96
C LYS A 131 -43.49 44.03 -47.18
#